data_AF-A0ABD7EM33-F1
#
_entry.id   AF-A0ABD7EM33-F1
#
_cell.length_a   1.000
_cell.length_b   1.000
_cell.length_c   1.000
_cell.angle_alpha   90.00
_cell.angle_beta   90.00
_cell.angle_gamma   90.00
#
_symmetry.space_group_name_H-M   'P 1'
#
loop_
_entity.id
_entity.type
_entity.pdbx_description
1 polymer ?
#
loop_
_entity_poly.entity_id
_entity_poly.type
_entity_poly.pdbx_seq_one_letter_code
_entity_poly.pdbx_strand_id
1 'polypeptide(L)'
;MSRTLEEILKSEPSTVVHKARKMADEQLIKIQLCRLLSHLDMDAIFETDTEIVNDLLDIKQLVESCGGRLNLFVHMPDGTHHGVKI
;
A
#
# COMPACT_ATOMS: atom_id res chain seq x y z
N MET A 1 15.38 -27.95 5.65
CA MET A 1 15.86 -26.76 4.92
C MET A 1 14.64 -26.13 4.26
N SER A 2 14.19 -25.00 4.79
CA SER A 2 13.02 -24.28 4.28
C SER A 2 13.32 -23.75 2.88
N ARG A 3 12.37 -23.87 1.94
CA ARG A 3 12.51 -23.28 0.60
C ARG A 3 12.66 -21.76 0.75
N THR A 4 13.56 -21.17 -0.03
CA THR A 4 13.70 -19.71 -0.09
C THR A 4 12.57 -19.08 -0.91
N LEU A 5 12.27 -17.80 -0.69
CA LEU A 5 11.22 -17.09 -1.41
C LEU A 5 11.44 -17.14 -2.94
N GLU A 6 12.69 -17.04 -3.38
CA GLU A 6 13.06 -17.11 -4.80
C GLU A 6 12.78 -18.48 -5.41
N GLU A 7 13.01 -19.56 -4.66
CA GLU A 7 12.70 -20.93 -5.09
C GLU A 7 11.19 -21.17 -5.17
N ILE A 8 10.41 -20.58 -4.26
CA ILE A 8 8.95 -20.64 -4.29
C ILE A 8 8.42 -19.87 -5.50
N LEU A 9 8.90 -18.63 -5.72
CA LEU A 9 8.48 -17.80 -6.85
C LEU A 9 8.83 -18.42 -8.22
N LYS A 10 9.92 -19.19 -8.31
CA LYS A 10 10.29 -19.93 -9.54
C LYS A 10 9.46 -21.18 -9.78
N SER A 11 8.92 -21.78 -8.71
CA SER A 11 8.11 -22.99 -8.80
C SER A 11 6.64 -22.71 -9.14
N GLU A 12 6.15 -21.51 -8.82
CA GLU A 12 4.76 -21.12 -9.01
C GLU A 12 4.51 -20.49 -10.39
N PRO A 13 3.30 -20.60 -10.95
CA PRO A 13 2.96 -19.97 -12.21
C PRO A 13 2.97 -18.43 -12.08
N SER A 14 3.41 -17.74 -13.14
CA SER A 14 3.54 -16.28 -13.17
C SER A 14 2.23 -15.55 -12.87
N THR A 15 1.08 -16.13 -13.23
CA THR A 15 -0.25 -15.60 -12.90
C THR A 15 -0.52 -15.55 -11.40
N VAL A 16 -0.10 -16.57 -10.65
CA VAL A 16 -0.25 -16.62 -9.18
C VAL A 16 0.71 -15.64 -8.53
N VAL A 17 1.95 -15.55 -9.03
CA VAL A 17 2.94 -14.58 -8.54
C VAL A 17 2.47 -13.14 -8.74
N HIS A 18 1.96 -12.80 -9.92
CA HIS A 18 1.42 -11.47 -10.19
C HIS A 18 0.22 -11.14 -9.31
N LYS A 19 -0.73 -12.08 -9.14
CA LYS A 19 -1.89 -11.89 -8.27
C LYS A 19 -1.46 -11.68 -6.82
N ALA A 20 -0.56 -12.51 -6.31
CA ALA A 20 -0.05 -12.41 -4.95
C ALA A 20 0.68 -11.07 -4.72
N ARG A 21 1.42 -10.58 -5.73
CA ARG A 21 2.08 -9.29 -5.65
C ARG A 21 1.10 -8.12 -5.62
N LYS A 22 0.07 -8.14 -6.48
CA LYS A 22 -1.01 -7.15 -6.44
C LYS A 22 -1.69 -7.11 -5.07
N MET A 23 -2.02 -8.29 -4.51
CA MET A 23 -2.61 -8.38 -3.17
C MET A 23 -1.67 -7.85 -2.09
N ALA A 24 -0.36 -8.10 -2.19
CA ALA A 24 0.63 -7.57 -1.25
C ALA A 24 0.71 -6.04 -1.33
N ASP A 25 0.68 -5.47 -2.53
CA ASP A 25 0.69 -4.02 -2.73
C ASP A 25 -0.59 -3.36 -2.18
N GLU A 26 -1.77 -3.95 -2.44
CA GLU A 26 -3.05 -3.50 -1.87
C GLU A 26 -3.02 -3.53 -0.33
N GLN A 27 -2.52 -4.62 0.26
CA GLN A 27 -2.40 -4.74 1.72
C GLN A 27 -1.42 -3.72 2.31
N LEU A 28 -0.30 -3.47 1.63
CA LEU A 28 0.70 -2.52 2.06
C LEU A 28 0.12 -1.10 2.08
N ILE A 29 -0.60 -0.70 1.03
CA ILE A 29 -1.31 0.58 0.98
C ILE A 29 -2.30 0.71 2.13
N LYS A 30 -3.12 -0.34 2.36
CA LYS A 30 -4.09 -0.35 3.44
C LYS A 30 -3.43 -0.16 4.81
N ILE A 31 -2.33 -0.86 5.08
CA ILE A 31 -1.58 -0.71 6.35
C ILE A 31 -1.03 0.72 6.50
N GLN A 32 -0.52 1.31 5.42
CA GLN A 32 0.02 2.67 5.45
C GLN A 32 -1.07 3.71 5.70
N LEU A 33 -2.24 3.55 5.08
CA LEU A 33 -3.40 4.40 5.32
C LEU A 33 -3.91 4.23 6.75
N CYS A 34 -4.07 3.00 7.24
CA CYS A 34 -4.45 2.76 8.64
C CYS A 34 -3.48 3.44 9.59
N ARG A 35 -2.16 3.32 9.37
CA ARG A 35 -1.14 3.98 10.19
C ARG A 35 -1.26 5.51 10.16
N LEU A 36 -1.50 6.09 8.98
CA LEU A 36 -1.70 7.53 8.84
C LEU A 36 -2.94 7.99 9.61
N LEU A 37 -4.03 7.21 9.53
CA LEU A 37 -5.29 7.48 10.22
C LEU A 37 -5.23 7.25 11.73
N SER A 38 -4.37 6.34 12.22
CA SER A 38 -4.14 6.15 13.65
C SER A 38 -3.62 7.42 14.33
N HIS A 39 -3.00 8.35 13.60
CA HIS A 39 -2.58 9.64 14.14
C HIS A 39 -3.76 10.62 14.35
N LEU A 40 -4.92 10.36 13.76
CA LEU A 40 -6.12 11.19 13.90
C LEU A 40 -6.99 10.82 15.12
N ASP A 41 -6.51 9.92 16.01
CA ASP A 41 -7.28 9.34 17.13
C ASP A 41 -8.62 8.68 16.70
N MET A 42 -8.77 8.48 15.40
CA MET A 42 -9.86 7.72 14.84
C MET A 42 -9.53 6.25 15.10
N ASP A 43 -10.07 5.70 16.19
CA ASP A 43 -10.29 4.25 16.40
C ASP A 43 -11.26 3.66 15.35
N ALA A 44 -11.42 4.37 14.23
CA ALA A 44 -12.14 3.94 13.07
C ALA A 44 -11.36 2.77 12.50
N ILE A 45 -11.95 1.59 12.68
CA ILE A 45 -11.93 0.53 11.70
C ILE A 45 -12.28 1.18 10.36
N PHE A 46 -11.27 1.74 9.70
CA PHE A 46 -11.42 2.27 8.37
C PHE A 46 -11.52 1.02 7.51
N GLU A 47 -12.75 0.58 7.25
CA GLU A 47 -13.05 -0.30 6.14
C GLU A 47 -12.67 0.48 4.90
N THR A 48 -11.37 0.51 4.59
CA THR A 48 -10.85 1.19 3.42
C THR A 48 -11.53 0.52 2.24
N ASP A 49 -12.46 1.23 1.61
CA ASP A 49 -13.16 0.76 0.44
C ASP A 49 -12.13 0.24 -0.55
N THR A 50 -12.36 -0.97 -1.06
CA THR A 50 -11.41 -1.63 -1.95
C THR A 50 -11.19 -0.80 -3.22
N GLU A 51 -12.16 0.02 -3.62
CA GLU A 51 -12.03 0.99 -4.72
C GLU A 51 -10.98 2.07 -4.42
N ILE A 52 -11.01 2.72 -3.26
CA ILE A 52 -10.05 3.77 -2.89
C ILE A 52 -8.61 3.22 -2.90
N VAL A 53 -8.40 1.99 -2.44
CA VAL A 53 -7.09 1.33 -2.45
C VAL A 53 -6.62 1.04 -3.87
N ASN A 54 -7.53 0.59 -4.76
CA ASN A 54 -7.20 0.35 -6.16
C ASN A 54 -6.86 1.64 -6.90
N ASP A 55 -7.66 2.70 -6.72
CA ASP A 55 -7.38 4.01 -7.33
C ASP A 55 -6.01 4.55 -6.90
N LEU A 56 -5.68 4.41 -5.61
CA LEU A 56 -4.38 4.87 -5.09
C LEU A 56 -3.21 4.02 -5.63
N LEU A 57 -3.42 2.72 -5.83
CA LEU A 57 -2.45 1.83 -6.47
C LEU A 57 -2.22 2.20 -7.94
N ASP A 58 -3.29 2.52 -8.66
CA ASP A 58 -3.21 2.93 -10.06
C ASP A 58 -2.48 4.27 -10.20
N ILE A 59 -2.77 5.24 -9.32
CA ILE A 59 -2.04 6.51 -9.26
C ILE A 59 -0.57 6.28 -8.95
N LYS A 60 -0.25 5.40 -7.99
CA LYS A 60 1.14 5.05 -7.67
C LYS A 60 1.86 4.51 -8.91
N GLN A 61 1.27 3.52 -9.59
CA GLN A 61 1.88 2.92 -10.79
C GLN A 61 2.08 3.95 -11.90
N LEU A 62 1.11 4.85 -12.12
CA LEU A 62 1.23 5.94 -13.09
C LEU A 62 2.41 6.86 -12.74
N VAL A 63 2.51 7.29 -11.48
CA VAL A 63 3.57 8.18 -11.01
C VAL A 63 4.94 7.51 -11.10
N GLU A 64 5.06 6.24 -10.68
CA GLU A 64 6.31 5.48 -10.76
C GLU A 64 6.72 5.18 -12.20
N SER A 65 5.78 4.97 -13.12
CA SER A 65 6.06 4.82 -14.55
C SER A 65 6.71 6.06 -15.17
N CYS A 66 6.43 7.24 -14.63
CA CYS A 66 7.05 8.51 -15.00
C CYS A 66 8.36 8.78 -14.24
N GLY A 67 8.84 7.86 -13.40
CA GLY A 67 10.00 8.05 -12.53
C GLY A 67 9.75 8.92 -11.29
N GLY A 68 8.48 9.19 -10.98
CA GLY A 68 8.05 9.96 -9.81
C GLY A 68 7.95 9.12 -8.53
N ARG A 69 7.53 9.78 -7.44
CA ARG A 69 7.23 9.13 -6.15
C ARG A 69 5.93 9.70 -5.58
N LEU A 70 5.05 8.83 -5.10
CA LEU A 70 3.81 9.22 -4.45
C LEU A 70 4.00 9.28 -2.93
N ASN A 71 3.68 10.42 -2.33
CA ASN A 71 3.64 10.58 -0.88
C ASN A 71 2.33 11.26 -0.49
N LEU A 72 1.68 10.74 0.54
CA LEU A 72 0.46 11.30 1.10
C LEU A 72 0.79 11.97 2.43
N PHE A 73 0.32 13.20 2.62
CA PHE A 73 0.53 13.98 3.83
C PHE A 73 -0.80 14.42 4.43
N VAL A 74 -0.92 14.32 5.75
CA VAL A 74 -2.06 14.82 6.53
C VAL A 74 -1.54 15.89 7.48
N HIS A 75 -2.17 17.07 7.39
CA HIS A 75 -1.89 18.22 8.25
C HIS A 75 -2.95 18.29 9.33
N MET A 76 -2.51 18.27 10.59
CA MET A 76 -3.37 18.27 11.76
C MET A 76 -3.62 19.69 12.29
N PRO A 77 -4.77 19.94 12.95
CA PRO A 77 -5.06 21.24 13.56
C PRO A 77 -4.08 21.67 14.66
N ASP A 78 -3.39 20.71 15.28
CA ASP A 78 -2.35 20.94 16.30
C ASP A 78 -1.00 21.37 15.69
N GLY A 79 -0.92 21.49 14.36
CA GLY A 79 0.29 21.85 13.63
C GLY A 79 1.21 20.68 13.29
N THR A 80 0.87 19.44 13.67
CA THR A 80 1.65 18.26 13.31
C THR A 80 1.37 17.81 11.87
N HIS A 81 2.35 17.13 11.27
CA HIS A 81 2.27 16.65 9.89
C HIS A 81 2.69 15.17 9.84
N HIS A 82 1.81 14.33 9.29
CA HIS A 82 2.07 12.91 9.13
C HIS A 82 2.15 12.57 7.66
N GLY A 83 3.21 11.88 7.25
CA GLY A 83 3.46 11.50 5.87
C GLY A 83 3.61 10.00 5.71
N VAL A 84 3.04 9.44 4.64
CA VAL A 84 3.30 8.05 4.22
C VAL A 84 3.68 8.02 2.75
N LYS A 85 4.68 7.20 2.43
CA LYS A 85 5.05 6.90 1.05
C LYS A 85 4.17 5.74 0.57
N ILE A 86 3.45 5.94 -0.52
CA ILE A 86 2.60 4.92 -1.15
C ILE A 86 3.40 4.20 -2.23
#